data_AF-A0ABD6HMM8-F1
#
_entry.id   AF-A0ABD6HMM8-F1
#
_cell.length_a   1.000
_cell.length_b   1.000
_cell.length_c   1.000
_cell.angle_alpha   90.00
_cell.angle_beta   90.00
_cell.angle_gamma   90.00
#
_symmetry.space_group_name_H-M   'P 1'
#
loop_
_entity.id
_entity.type
_entity.pdbx_description
1 polymer ?
#
loop_
_entity_poly.entity_id
_entity_poly.type
_entity_poly.pdbx_seq_one_letter_code
_entity_poly.pdbx_strand_id
1 'polypeptide(L)'
;MNLVKVDWTPEHMGGRKTVPPAGKYYAVSRLPEDKEWQNNAWSVVFELEESKSENGKTFSLGTVDFLMESAPKERMVQHDKFEIYEGPKKVADVFLLRT
;
A
#
# COMPACT_ATOMS: atom_id res chain seq x y z
N MET A 1 -6.13 6.40 10.65
CA MET A 1 -5.40 5.16 10.33
C MET A 1 -6.34 3.98 10.22
N ASN A 2 -6.29 3.28 9.08
CA ASN A 2 -7.12 2.13 8.73
C ASN A 2 -6.30 0.84 8.81
N LEU A 3 -6.88 -0.25 9.30
CA LEU A 3 -6.23 -1.56 9.31
C LEU A 3 -6.08 -2.10 7.88
N VAL A 4 -4.92 -2.68 7.58
CA VAL A 4 -4.62 -3.18 6.23
C VAL A 4 -3.84 -4.49 6.23
N LYS A 5 -3.99 -5.21 5.12
CA LYS A 5 -3.06 -6.24 4.66
C LYS A 5 -2.38 -5.75 3.38
N VAL A 6 -1.06 -5.80 3.35
CA VAL A 6 -0.23 -5.41 2.20
C VAL A 6 0.32 -6.67 1.56
N ASP A 7 -0.15 -7.01 0.37
CA ASP A 7 0.35 -8.13 -0.43
C ASP A 7 1.48 -7.65 -1.35
N TRP A 8 2.71 -7.98 -0.98
CA TRP A 8 3.90 -7.53 -1.70
C TRP A 8 4.00 -8.20 -3.07
N THR A 9 4.26 -7.40 -4.10
CA THR A 9 4.54 -7.90 -5.44
C THR A 9 5.88 -8.65 -5.42
N PRO A 10 5.93 -9.92 -5.89
CA PRO A 10 7.17 -10.66 -6.02
C PRO A 10 8.21 -9.98 -6.93
N GLU A 11 9.49 -10.17 -6.63
CA GLU A 11 10.61 -9.58 -7.40
C GLU A 11 10.52 -9.91 -8.90
N HIS A 12 10.22 -11.16 -9.26
CA HIS A 12 10.12 -11.59 -10.66
C HIS A 12 8.94 -10.95 -11.43
N MET A 13 7.99 -10.32 -10.74
CA MET A 13 6.90 -9.53 -11.33
C MET A 13 7.16 -8.02 -11.25
N GLY A 14 8.38 -7.59 -10.89
CA GLY A 14 8.78 -6.19 -10.83
C GLY A 14 8.68 -5.54 -9.44
N GLY A 15 8.32 -6.31 -8.41
CA GLY A 15 8.30 -5.84 -7.03
C GLY A 15 9.69 -5.78 -6.40
N ARG A 16 9.74 -5.71 -5.06
CA ARG A 16 10.99 -5.56 -4.31
C ARG A 16 11.69 -6.90 -4.10
N LYS A 17 13.03 -6.87 -4.10
CA LYS A 17 13.87 -8.00 -3.68
C LYS A 17 13.70 -8.32 -2.19
N THR A 18 13.60 -7.27 -1.37
CA THR A 18 13.38 -7.37 0.07
C THR A 18 12.20 -6.50 0.44
N VAL A 19 11.21 -7.10 1.13
CA VAL A 19 10.05 -6.37 1.64
C VAL A 19 10.47 -5.45 2.80
N PRO A 20 9.75 -4.32 3.01
CA PRO A 20 10.02 -3.45 4.16
C PRO A 20 9.97 -4.23 5.48
N PRO A 21 10.88 -3.92 6.44
CA PRO A 21 10.78 -4.44 7.80
C PRO A 21 9.56 -3.82 8.52
N ALA A 22 9.28 -4.29 9.73
CA ALA A 22 8.30 -3.66 10.61
C ALA A 22 8.64 -2.17 10.86
N GLY A 23 7.59 -1.36 11.03
CA GLY A 23 7.67 0.08 11.28
C GLY A 23 7.16 0.94 10.12
N LYS A 24 7.63 2.19 10.08
CA LYS A 24 7.16 3.18 9.10
C LYS A 24 7.58 2.85 7.68
N TYR A 25 6.61 2.86 6.79
CA TYR A 25 6.84 2.71 5.36
C TYR A 25 6.02 3.73 4.57
N TYR A 26 6.61 4.28 3.50
CA TYR A 26 6.00 5.33 2.70
C TYR A 26 5.94 4.89 1.24
N ALA A 27 4.81 5.15 0.59
CA ALA A 27 4.64 4.84 -0.82
C ALA A 27 3.66 5.83 -1.47
N VAL A 28 3.59 5.79 -2.80
CA VAL A 28 2.57 6.51 -3.57
C VAL A 28 1.37 5.58 -3.76
N SER A 29 0.18 6.02 -3.37
CA SER A 29 -1.06 5.27 -3.60
C SER A 29 -1.66 5.56 -4.96
N ARG A 30 -2.26 4.54 -5.56
CA ARG A 30 -3.14 4.65 -6.72
C ARG A 30 -4.48 4.00 -6.36
N LEU A 31 -5.51 4.83 -6.19
CA LEU A 31 -6.86 4.37 -5.93
C LEU A 31 -7.53 3.93 -7.25
N PRO A 32 -8.55 3.04 -7.21
CA PRO A 32 -9.19 2.53 -8.42
C PRO A 32 -9.73 3.59 -9.39
N GLU A 33 -10.18 4.74 -8.87
CA GLU A 33 -10.68 5.87 -9.65
C GLU A 33 -9.58 6.74 -10.29
N ASP A 34 -8.31 6.55 -9.90
CA ASP A 34 -7.19 7.33 -10.42
C ASP A 34 -6.74 6.85 -11.81
N LYS A 35 -7.44 7.31 -12.85
CA LYS A 35 -7.13 6.99 -14.26
C LYS A 35 -5.82 7.65 -14.74
N GLU A 36 -5.58 8.90 -14.35
CA GLU A 36 -4.36 9.68 -14.64
C GLU A 36 -3.69 10.09 -13.33
N TRP A 37 -2.82 9.23 -12.82
CA TRP A 37 -2.36 9.28 -11.42
C TRP A 37 -0.92 9.73 -11.26
N GLN A 38 -0.09 9.63 -12.31
CA GLN A 38 1.36 9.82 -12.21
C GLN A 38 1.77 11.20 -11.69
N ASN A 39 0.94 12.22 -11.86
CA ASN A 39 1.16 13.59 -11.39
C ASN A 39 0.23 14.02 -10.24
N ASN A 40 -0.77 13.20 -9.88
CA ASN A 40 -1.86 13.57 -8.97
C ASN A 40 -2.06 12.56 -7.83
N ALA A 41 -1.12 11.63 -7.66
CA ALA A 41 -1.23 10.59 -6.65
C ALA A 41 -0.85 11.10 -5.26
N TRP A 42 -1.57 10.57 -4.26
CA TRP A 42 -1.30 10.86 -2.86
C TRP A 42 -0.27 9.90 -2.29
N SER A 43 0.59 10.42 -1.42
CA SER A 43 1.47 9.57 -0.62
C SER A 43 0.72 9.03 0.60
N VAL A 44 1.01 7.78 0.94
CA VAL A 44 0.49 7.09 2.12
C VAL A 44 1.63 6.73 3.06
N VAL A 45 1.33 6.69 4.35
CA VAL A 45 2.21 6.20 5.40
C VAL A 45 1.59 4.97 6.04
N PHE A 46 2.40 3.94 6.19
CA PHE A 46 2.06 2.70 6.87
C PHE A 46 2.82 2.61 8.20
N GLU A 47 2.20 1.99 9.18
CA GLU A 47 2.89 1.37 10.31
C GLU A 47 2.73 -0.14 10.17
N LEU A 48 3.79 -0.81 9.71
CA LEU A 48 3.78 -2.22 9.36
C LEU A 48 4.23 -3.10 10.53
N GLU A 49 3.61 -4.27 10.65
CA GLU A 49 4.13 -5.40 11.41
C GLU A 49 5.18 -6.18 10.61
N GLU A 50 5.84 -7.15 11.25
CA GLU A 50 6.75 -8.06 10.56
C GLU A 50 6.07 -8.78 9.39
N SER A 51 6.77 -8.85 8.25
CA SER A 51 6.29 -9.54 7.07
C SER A 51 6.19 -11.04 7.32
N LYS A 52 5.13 -11.65 6.79
CA LYS A 52 4.88 -13.09 6.83
C LYS A 52 4.92 -13.65 5.43
N SER A 53 5.36 -14.89 5.29
CA SER A 53 5.32 -15.63 4.03
C SER A 53 4.40 -16.84 4.16
N GLU A 54 3.41 -16.94 3.28
CA GLU A 54 2.43 -18.03 3.26
C GLU A 54 2.13 -18.40 1.80
N ASN A 55 2.17 -19.70 1.47
CA ASN A 55 1.89 -20.21 0.13
C ASN A 55 2.68 -19.51 -1.00
N GLY A 56 3.94 -19.16 -0.73
CA GLY A 56 4.82 -18.47 -1.69
C GLY A 56 4.50 -16.98 -1.91
N LYS A 57 3.56 -16.41 -1.14
CA LYS A 57 3.27 -14.97 -1.11
C LYS A 57 3.83 -14.35 0.16
N THR A 58 4.31 -13.12 0.06
CA THR A 58 4.77 -12.35 1.22
C THR A 58 3.81 -11.20 1.46
N PHE A 59 3.36 -11.03 2.69
CA PHE A 59 2.45 -9.97 3.08
C PHE A 59 2.83 -9.37 4.43
N SER A 60 2.40 -8.14 4.67
CA SER A 60 2.49 -7.50 5.98
C SER A 60 1.09 -7.09 6.46
N LEU A 61 0.88 -7.08 7.76
CA LEU A 61 -0.27 -6.44 8.38
C LEU A 61 0.15 -5.08 8.92
N GLY A 62 -0.82 -4.21 9.22
CA GLY A 62 -0.52 -2.93 9.85
C GLY A 62 -1.65 -1.94 9.72
N THR A 63 -1.29 -0.66 9.82
CA THR A 63 -2.21 0.46 9.57
C THR A 63 -1.72 1.36 8.46
N VAL A 64 -2.62 2.09 7.82
CA VAL A 64 -2.32 3.09 6.79
C VAL A 64 -3.10 4.38 7.00
N ASP A 65 -2.50 5.50 6.61
CA ASP A 65 -3.19 6.78 6.40
C ASP A 65 -2.56 7.52 5.22
N PHE A 66 -3.21 8.57 4.75
CA PHE A 66 -2.53 9.52 3.87
C PHE A 66 -1.45 10.27 4.65
N LEU A 67 -0.32 10.52 3.99
CA LEU A 67 0.79 11.26 4.59
C LEU A 67 0.44 12.74 4.81
N MET A 68 -0.37 13.31 3.92
CA MET A 68 -0.77 14.72 3.97
C MET A 68 -2.13 14.89 4.63
N GLU A 69 -2.26 15.90 5.49
CA GLU A 69 -3.53 16.22 6.16
C GLU A 69 -4.63 16.66 5.19
N SER A 70 -4.25 17.33 4.10
CA SER A 70 -5.15 17.80 3.04
C SER A 70 -5.60 16.70 2.08
N ALA A 71 -5.12 15.47 2.27
CA ALA A 71 -5.48 14.36 1.40
C ALA A 71 -6.95 13.96 1.61
N PRO A 72 -7.62 13.49 0.56
CA PRO A 72 -9.04 13.13 0.60
C PRO A 72 -9.26 11.78 1.30
N LYS A 73 -9.22 11.77 2.64
CA LYS A 73 -9.29 10.57 3.50
C LYS A 73 -10.48 9.68 3.20
N GLU A 74 -11.61 10.27 2.82
CA GLU A 74 -12.85 9.58 2.50
C GLU A 74 -12.68 8.63 1.32
N ARG A 75 -11.78 8.93 0.36
CA ARG A 75 -11.54 8.09 -0.81
C ARG A 75 -10.87 6.76 -0.45
N MET A 76 -10.03 6.74 0.58
CA MET A 76 -9.35 5.52 1.01
C MET A 76 -10.35 4.46 1.49
N VAL A 77 -11.42 4.89 2.18
CA VAL A 77 -12.43 3.98 2.75
C VAL A 77 -13.57 3.63 1.78
N GLN A 78 -13.62 4.27 0.61
CA GLN A 78 -14.59 3.94 -0.44
C GLN A 78 -14.29 2.62 -1.14
N HIS A 79 -13.03 2.17 -1.10
CA HIS A 79 -12.58 0.95 -1.76
C HIS A 79 -12.02 -0.05 -0.77
N ASP A 80 -12.16 -1.33 -1.09
CA ASP A 80 -11.57 -2.40 -0.28
C ASP A 80 -10.08 -2.60 -0.56
N LYS A 81 -9.60 -2.03 -1.67
CA LYS A 81 -8.20 -2.16 -2.08
C LYS A 81 -7.70 -0.98 -2.88
N PHE A 82 -6.40 -0.80 -2.86
CA PHE A 82 -5.67 0.12 -3.72
C PHE A 82 -4.25 -0.39 -4.00
N GLU A 83 -3.57 0.21 -4.96
CA GLU A 83 -2.21 -0.17 -5.33
C GLU A 83 -1.21 0.81 -4.73
N ILE A 84 0.00 0.34 -4.42
CA ILE A 84 1.11 1.22 -4.06
C ILE A 84 2.30 1.06 -4.99
N TYR A 85 2.98 2.19 -5.19
CA TYR A 85 4.06 2.35 -6.15
C TYR A 85 5.29 2.99 -5.53
N GLU A 86 6.46 2.60 -6.06
CA GLU A 86 7.75 3.26 -5.87
C GLU A 86 8.28 3.69 -7.24
N GLY A 87 8.28 5.01 -7.48
CA GLY A 87 8.47 5.53 -8.83
C GLY A 87 7.42 4.92 -9.79
N PRO A 88 7.82 4.38 -10.94
CA PRO A 88 6.89 3.77 -11.90
C PRO A 88 6.50 2.32 -11.57
N LYS A 89 7.06 1.71 -10.52
CA LYS A 89 6.90 0.28 -10.23
C LYS A 89 5.81 0.04 -9.21
N LYS A 90 4.84 -0.81 -9.53
CA LYS A 90 3.90 -1.35 -8.56
C LYS A 90 4.66 -2.27 -7.61
N VAL A 91 4.55 -2.02 -6.31
CA VAL A 91 5.26 -2.80 -5.28
C VAL A 91 4.34 -3.63 -4.40
N ALA A 92 3.05 -3.28 -4.29
CA ALA A 92 2.07 -4.10 -3.58
C ALA A 92 0.62 -3.78 -3.97
N ASP A 93 -0.26 -4.73 -3.70
CA ASP A 93 -1.70 -4.50 -3.53
C ASP A 93 -1.99 -4.33 -2.03
N VAL A 94 -2.79 -3.34 -1.66
CA VAL A 94 -3.18 -3.05 -0.28
C VAL A 94 -4.66 -3.30 -0.12
N PHE A 95 -5.04 -4.09 0.88
CA PHE A 95 -6.41 -4.43 1.22
C PHE A 95 -6.79 -3.80 2.55
N LEU A 96 -7.87 -3.03 2.60
CA LEU A 96 -8.44 -2.53 3.85
C LEU A 96 -9.16 -3.66 4.57
N LEU A 97 -8.84 -3.83 5.86
CA LEU A 97 -9.50 -4.80 6.73
C LEU A 97 -10.67 -4.11 7.43
N ARG A 98 -11.88 -4.27 6.88
CA ARG A 98 -13.10 -3.77 7.52
C ARG A 98 -13.44 -4.67 8.71
N THR A 99 -13.77 -4.05 9.83
CA THR A 99 -14.37 -4.72 11.00
C THR A 99 -15.88 -4.81 10.83
#